data_AF-A0A938UGW0-F1
#
_entry.id   AF-A0A938UGW0-F1
#
_cell.length_a   1.000
_cell.length_b   1.000
_cell.length_c   1.000
_cell.angle_alpha   90.00
_cell.angle_beta   90.00
_cell.angle_gamma   90.00
#
_symmetry.space_group_name_H-M   'P 1'
#
loop_
_entity.id
_entity.type
_entity.pdbx_description
1 polymer ?
#
loop_
_entity_poly.entity_id
_entity_poly.type
_entity_poly.pdbx_seq_one_letter_code
_entity_poly.pdbx_strand_id
1 'polypeptide(L)'
;MNPEVFREYDVRGIVDRDLNPDFVYLLGRAIGTYAMRRNVRRMTLGRDCRLSSEAYHDIAGKGIRAAGVDIIDIGLCATPMLYFSIRHFRADGGVMITGSHNPPDFNGFKICIGPDTIYGDDIQELKRIIESGDFASGHGSARREDITRRYQDYLFSHVDIKEGLKVVLDGGNGVGGFFALPLLRRFGCRVTELYCDPDGRFPNHFPDPTIPENLGELIRLVRDTKADAGIAYDGDADRIGVITDRGDVLWGDELLLLFARYILKRNPGAAIIGEVKCSQKLYDDIAKNNGRPIMWKAGHSLIKGKMKEEKALLAGEMSGHIFFADRYYGFDDAIYASLRLLEI
;
A
#
# COMPACT_ATOMS: atom_id res chain seq x y z
N MET A 1 4.67 17.65 21.60
CA MET A 1 4.70 16.57 20.61
C MET A 1 4.42 15.26 21.32
N ASN A 2 3.45 14.47 20.84
CA ASN A 2 3.21 13.12 21.37
C ASN A 2 4.25 12.15 20.76
N PRO A 3 5.15 11.52 21.54
CA PRO A 3 6.18 10.64 20.97
C PRO A 3 5.62 9.34 20.40
N GLU A 4 4.43 8.91 20.82
CA GLU A 4 3.79 7.64 20.40
C GLU A 4 3.33 7.65 18.94
N VAL A 5 3.34 8.81 18.28
CA VAL A 5 3.03 8.90 16.85
C VAL A 5 4.14 8.29 15.99
N PHE A 6 5.37 8.23 16.48
CA PHE A 6 6.52 7.61 15.80
C PHE A 6 6.53 6.11 16.09
N ARG A 7 5.85 5.35 15.24
CA ARG A 7 5.71 3.90 15.38
C ARG A 7 6.87 3.17 14.72
N GLU A 8 6.80 1.84 14.72
CA GLU A 8 7.85 1.00 14.13
C GLU A 8 7.96 1.18 12.59
N TYR A 9 6.85 1.36 11.86
CA TYR A 9 6.85 1.35 10.39
C TYR A 9 6.38 2.64 9.72
N ASP A 10 5.78 3.55 10.49
CA ASP A 10 5.18 4.77 10.00
C ASP A 10 5.04 5.83 11.11
N VAL A 11 4.59 7.02 10.73
CA VAL A 11 4.08 8.02 11.67
C VAL A 11 2.56 8.03 11.62
N ARG A 12 1.88 7.88 12.75
CA ARG A 12 0.42 7.71 12.80
C ARG A 12 -0.19 8.35 14.05
N GLY A 13 -1.28 9.08 13.91
CA GLY A 13 -1.96 9.69 15.05
C GLY A 13 -3.34 10.23 14.70
N ILE A 14 -4.03 10.76 15.71
CA ILE A 14 -5.33 11.42 15.53
C ILE A 14 -5.12 12.85 15.02
N VAL A 15 -5.89 13.21 14.00
CA VAL A 15 -5.95 14.52 13.35
C VAL A 15 -6.20 15.61 14.39
N ASP A 16 -5.46 16.72 14.27
CA ASP A 16 -5.52 17.92 15.13
C ASP A 16 -5.17 17.74 16.62
N ARG A 17 -5.22 16.51 17.14
CA ARG A 17 -4.76 16.17 18.50
C ARG A 17 -3.29 15.79 18.51
N ASP A 18 -2.96 14.73 17.77
CA ASP A 18 -1.60 14.19 17.68
C ASP A 18 -0.85 14.78 16.48
N LEU A 19 -1.57 15.02 15.37
CA LEU A 19 -1.04 15.47 14.08
C LEU A 19 -1.51 16.89 13.71
N ASN A 20 -1.37 17.87 14.59
CA ASN A 20 -1.76 19.25 14.24
C ASN A 20 -0.89 19.85 13.10
N PRO A 21 -1.33 20.93 12.44
CA PRO A 21 -0.60 21.56 11.33
C PRO A 21 0.88 21.88 11.62
N ASP A 22 1.19 22.37 12.83
CA ASP A 22 2.57 22.68 13.21
C ASP A 22 3.44 21.42 13.28
N PHE A 23 2.91 20.35 13.88
CA PHE A 23 3.58 19.06 13.90
C PHE A 23 3.82 18.54 12.48
N VAL A 24 2.83 18.60 11.59
CA VAL A 24 2.98 18.13 10.21
C VAL A 24 4.04 18.93 9.45
N TYR A 25 4.15 20.24 9.69
CA TYR A 25 5.21 21.05 9.11
C TYR A 25 6.59 20.62 9.64
N LEU A 26 6.73 20.46 10.96
CA LEU A 26 7.98 20.00 11.58
C LEU A 26 8.37 18.59 11.14
N LEU A 27 7.39 17.70 10.97
CA LEU A 27 7.62 16.37 10.39
C LEU A 27 8.12 16.47 8.95
N GLY A 28 7.51 17.34 8.13
CA GLY A 28 8.01 17.62 6.78
C GLY A 28 9.45 18.15 6.78
N ARG A 29 9.79 19.07 7.70
CA ARG A 29 11.17 19.57 7.89
C ARG A 29 12.13 18.44 8.29
N ALA A 30 11.70 17.56 9.18
CA ALA A 30 12.50 16.44 9.66
C ALA A 30 12.75 15.41 8.54
N ILE A 31 11.70 15.05 7.78
CA ILE A 31 11.81 14.17 6.61
C ILE A 31 12.80 14.76 5.61
N GLY A 32 12.62 16.03 5.24
CA GLY A 32 13.52 16.71 4.29
C GLY A 32 14.97 16.77 4.79
N THR A 33 15.17 17.02 6.08
CA THR A 33 16.50 17.03 6.70
C THR A 33 17.14 15.64 6.67
N TYR A 34 16.40 14.62 7.09
CA TYR A 34 16.84 13.23 7.10
C TYR A 34 17.19 12.73 5.69
N ALA A 35 16.38 13.12 4.70
CA ALA A 35 16.57 12.87 3.28
C ALA A 35 17.86 13.53 2.76
N MET A 36 18.06 14.83 3.02
CA MET A 36 19.26 15.56 2.60
C MET A 36 20.55 14.95 3.18
N ARG A 37 20.53 14.53 4.45
CA ARG A 37 21.66 13.84 5.10
C ARG A 37 22.02 12.50 4.43
N ARG A 38 21.10 11.95 3.64
CA ARG A 38 21.27 10.71 2.85
C ARG A 38 21.38 10.98 1.34
N ASN A 39 21.68 12.22 0.95
CA ASN A 39 21.85 12.65 -0.43
C ASN A 39 20.60 12.47 -1.33
N VAL A 40 19.41 12.39 -0.73
CA VAL A 40 18.14 12.41 -1.46
C VAL A 40 17.91 13.82 -1.97
N ARG A 41 17.71 13.97 -3.28
CA ARG A 41 17.46 15.28 -3.90
C ARG A 41 16.01 15.46 -4.29
N ARG A 42 15.33 14.37 -4.65
CA ARG A 42 13.95 14.41 -5.14
C ARG A 42 13.09 13.33 -4.51
N MET A 43 11.93 13.71 -4.01
CA MET A 43 10.93 12.78 -3.46
C MET A 43 9.60 12.89 -4.20
N THR A 44 8.87 11.79 -4.27
CA THR A 44 7.45 11.82 -4.65
C THR A 44 6.59 12.13 -3.42
N LEU A 45 5.46 12.82 -3.61
CA LEU A 45 4.53 13.13 -2.54
C LEU A 45 3.12 12.80 -3.02
N GLY A 46 2.42 11.93 -2.28
CA GLY A 46 1.07 11.49 -2.61
C GLY A 46 0.20 11.40 -1.37
N ARG A 47 -1.11 11.33 -1.55
CA ARG A 47 -2.07 11.28 -0.45
C ARG A 47 -3.27 10.39 -0.72
N ASP A 48 -3.89 9.89 0.35
CA ASP A 48 -5.21 9.24 0.30
C ASP A 48 -6.36 10.27 0.24
N CYS A 49 -7.60 9.78 0.38
CA CYS A 49 -8.83 10.57 0.31
C CYS A 49 -9.34 11.12 1.65
N ARG A 50 -8.60 10.98 2.76
CA ARG A 50 -9.05 11.48 4.07
C ARG A 50 -9.20 12.99 4.05
N LEU A 51 -10.13 13.49 4.86
CA LEU A 51 -10.46 14.91 4.92
C LEU A 51 -9.26 15.80 5.28
N SER A 52 -8.36 15.30 6.13
CA SER A 52 -7.14 16.01 6.53
C SER A 52 -5.97 15.86 5.55
N SER A 53 -6.03 14.89 4.63
CA SER A 53 -4.87 14.52 3.79
C SER A 53 -4.45 15.61 2.82
N GLU A 54 -5.38 16.41 2.30
CA GLU A 54 -5.06 17.54 1.41
C GLU A 54 -4.27 18.63 2.14
N ALA A 55 -4.74 19.05 3.32
CA ALA A 55 -4.03 20.04 4.13
C ALA A 55 -2.64 19.52 4.57
N TYR A 56 -2.57 18.25 5.02
CA TYR A 56 -1.31 17.66 5.45
C TYR A 56 -0.31 17.48 4.30
N HIS A 57 -0.79 17.15 3.11
CA HIS A 57 0.02 17.08 1.91
C HIS A 57 0.72 18.43 1.64
N ASP A 58 -0.04 19.52 1.63
CA ASP A 58 0.51 20.86 1.37
C ASP A 58 1.50 21.31 2.45
N ILE A 59 1.18 21.04 3.72
CA ILE A 59 2.01 21.42 4.86
C ILE A 59 3.31 20.60 4.89
N ALA A 60 3.22 19.27 4.76
CA ALA A 60 4.38 18.40 4.73
C ALA A 60 5.29 18.73 3.52
N GLY A 61 4.69 18.98 2.36
CA GLY A 61 5.42 19.39 1.16
C GLY A 61 6.15 20.74 1.31
N LYS A 62 5.58 21.71 2.06
CA LYS A 62 6.30 22.94 2.43
C LYS A 62 7.50 22.64 3.33
N GLY A 63 7.33 21.79 4.35
CA GLY A 63 8.42 21.38 5.25
C GLY A 63 9.56 20.68 4.51
N ILE A 64 9.25 19.71 3.66
CA ILE A 64 10.25 18.94 2.89
C ILE A 64 11.08 19.87 1.99
N ARG A 65 10.42 20.80 1.26
CA ARG A 65 11.12 21.74 0.37
C ARG A 65 11.95 22.77 1.12
N ALA A 66 11.52 23.19 2.30
CA ALA A 66 12.30 24.11 3.13
C ALA A 66 13.62 23.51 3.63
N ALA A 67 13.78 22.18 3.57
CA ALA A 67 15.06 21.51 3.80
C ALA A 67 15.95 21.42 2.54
N GLY A 68 15.40 21.71 1.35
CA GLY A 68 16.12 21.67 0.06
C GLY A 68 15.78 20.48 -0.85
N VAL A 69 14.80 19.65 -0.51
CA VAL A 69 14.40 18.48 -1.31
C VAL A 69 13.33 18.87 -2.34
N ASP A 70 13.54 18.51 -3.61
CA ASP A 70 12.55 18.69 -4.68
C ASP A 70 11.38 17.70 -4.54
N ILE A 71 10.17 18.14 -4.89
CA ILE A 71 8.96 17.31 -4.84
C ILE A 71 8.37 17.07 -6.23
N ILE A 72 8.06 15.81 -6.53
CA ILE A 72 7.09 15.42 -7.54
C ILE A 72 5.77 15.11 -6.83
N ASP A 73 4.83 16.03 -6.90
CA ASP A 73 3.48 15.89 -6.36
C ASP A 73 2.65 15.01 -7.31
N ILE A 74 2.25 13.84 -6.83
CA ILE A 74 1.40 12.88 -7.56
C ILE A 74 -0.07 12.95 -7.12
N GLY A 75 -0.40 13.84 -6.18
CA GLY A 75 -1.76 14.11 -5.72
C GLY A 75 -2.44 12.93 -5.03
N LEU A 76 -3.75 12.79 -5.27
CA LEU A 76 -4.54 11.67 -4.79
C LEU A 76 -4.04 10.38 -5.46
N CYS A 77 -3.65 9.39 -4.67
CA CYS A 77 -3.18 8.11 -5.18
C CYS A 77 -3.40 6.98 -4.15
N ALA A 78 -3.30 5.72 -4.59
CA ALA A 78 -3.11 4.60 -3.67
C ALA A 78 -1.67 4.54 -3.15
N THR A 79 -1.46 3.93 -1.98
CA THR A 79 -0.11 3.68 -1.44
C THR A 79 0.81 2.96 -2.43
N PRO A 80 0.40 1.87 -3.11
CA PRO A 80 1.23 1.23 -4.14
C PRO A 80 1.57 2.14 -5.33
N MET A 81 0.70 3.10 -5.67
CA MET A 81 0.98 4.06 -6.75
C MET A 81 2.11 5.03 -6.35
N LEU A 82 2.21 5.40 -5.06
CA LEU A 82 3.38 6.12 -4.57
C LEU A 82 4.64 5.27 -4.75
N TYR A 83 4.63 4.01 -4.30
CA TYR A 83 5.80 3.14 -4.43
C TYR A 83 6.23 2.95 -5.89
N PHE A 84 5.27 2.77 -6.79
CA PHE A 84 5.49 2.74 -8.23
C PHE A 84 6.11 4.05 -8.75
N SER A 85 5.58 5.20 -8.32
CA SER A 85 6.06 6.52 -8.77
C SER A 85 7.54 6.75 -8.46
N ILE A 86 8.03 6.25 -7.32
CA ILE A 86 9.44 6.36 -6.93
C ILE A 86 10.32 5.67 -7.98
N ARG A 87 9.94 4.46 -8.42
CA ARG A 87 10.66 3.71 -9.47
C ARG A 87 10.52 4.39 -10.83
N HIS A 88 9.29 4.73 -11.19
CA HIS A 88 8.96 5.27 -12.51
C HIS A 88 9.68 6.59 -12.79
N PHE A 89 9.66 7.51 -11.83
CA PHE A 89 10.34 8.80 -11.96
C PHE A 89 11.82 8.76 -11.58
N ARG A 90 12.34 7.59 -11.15
CA ARG A 90 13.68 7.44 -10.57
C ARG A 90 13.92 8.49 -9.48
N ALA A 91 12.93 8.65 -8.61
CA ALA A 91 13.04 9.52 -7.44
C ALA A 91 13.86 8.83 -6.35
N ASP A 92 14.41 9.63 -5.45
CA ASP A 92 15.30 9.18 -4.38
C ASP A 92 14.52 8.85 -3.10
N GLY A 93 13.19 8.82 -3.15
CA GLY A 93 12.32 8.60 -2.00
C GLY A 93 10.89 9.04 -2.28
N GLY A 94 10.02 8.90 -1.29
CA GLY A 94 8.64 9.38 -1.37
C GLY A 94 7.93 9.40 -0.04
N VAL A 95 6.84 10.16 0.06
CA VAL A 95 6.01 10.22 1.27
C VAL A 95 4.54 10.03 0.88
N MET A 96 3.89 9.08 1.54
CA MET A 96 2.45 8.86 1.44
C MET A 96 1.76 9.46 2.66
N ILE A 97 0.89 10.44 2.46
CA ILE A 97 -0.05 10.86 3.50
C ILE A 97 -1.26 9.94 3.42
N THR A 98 -1.44 9.11 4.43
CA THR A 98 -2.50 8.10 4.47
C THR A 98 -2.81 7.81 5.92
N GLY A 99 -4.04 7.43 6.27
CA GLY A 99 -4.39 6.80 7.56
C GLY A 99 -4.53 5.27 7.48
N SER A 100 -4.27 4.67 6.31
CA SER A 100 -4.56 3.27 5.98
C SER A 100 -6.02 2.89 6.30
N HIS A 101 -6.26 1.84 7.08
CA HIS A 101 -7.60 1.40 7.53
C HIS A 101 -8.11 2.07 8.80
N ASN A 102 -7.33 2.94 9.44
CA ASN A 102 -7.77 3.50 10.72
C ASN A 102 -9.06 4.34 10.55
N PRO A 103 -9.83 4.60 11.61
CA PRO A 103 -11.03 5.45 11.54
C PRO A 103 -10.75 6.83 10.91
N PRO A 104 -11.77 7.55 10.42
CA PRO A 104 -11.62 8.81 9.66
C PRO A 104 -10.78 9.90 10.35
N ASP A 105 -10.78 9.93 11.68
CA ASP A 105 -10.06 10.88 12.51
C ASP A 105 -8.56 10.57 12.65
N PHE A 106 -8.08 9.45 12.07
CA PHE A 106 -6.65 9.15 11.98
C PHE A 106 -6.05 9.63 10.65
N ASN A 107 -4.76 9.96 10.68
CA ASN A 107 -3.93 10.08 9.49
C ASN A 107 -2.49 9.68 9.83
N GLY A 108 -1.57 9.77 8.87
CA GLY A 108 -0.19 9.41 9.05
C GLY A 108 0.66 9.51 7.79
N PHE A 109 1.89 9.03 7.90
CA PHE A 109 2.93 9.18 6.89
C PHE A 109 3.70 7.88 6.74
N LYS A 110 3.64 7.28 5.55
CA LYS A 110 4.57 6.21 5.14
C LYS A 110 5.71 6.87 4.38
N ILE A 111 6.94 6.71 4.86
CA ILE A 111 8.10 7.51 4.41
C ILE A 111 9.11 6.57 3.78
N CYS A 112 9.54 6.87 2.56
CA CYS A 112 10.54 6.10 1.83
C CYS A 112 11.81 6.92 1.61
N ILE A 113 12.96 6.34 1.92
CA ILE A 113 14.26 6.80 1.44
C ILE A 113 14.79 5.78 0.43
N GLY A 114 15.08 6.28 -0.76
CA GLY A 114 15.22 5.46 -1.94
C GLY A 114 13.92 4.66 -2.20
N PRO A 115 14.05 3.39 -2.61
CA PRO A 115 12.91 2.60 -3.03
C PRO A 115 11.96 2.13 -1.92
N ASP A 116 12.37 2.17 -0.65
CA ASP A 116 11.71 1.43 0.43
C ASP A 116 11.33 2.31 1.60
N THR A 117 10.36 1.84 2.39
CA THR A 117 9.92 2.48 3.63
C THR A 117 10.98 2.36 4.72
N ILE A 118 11.25 3.48 5.41
CA ILE A 118 12.07 3.48 6.63
C ILE A 118 11.29 2.86 7.79
N TYR A 119 11.99 2.34 8.81
CA TYR A 119 11.39 1.70 9.98
C TYR A 119 12.32 1.78 11.20
N GLY A 120 11.79 1.46 12.38
CA GLY A 120 12.52 1.37 13.64
C GLY A 120 13.30 2.65 13.95
N ASP A 121 14.62 2.51 14.13
CA ASP A 121 15.52 3.60 14.51
C ASP A 121 15.52 4.78 13.53
N ASP A 122 15.22 4.54 12.25
CA ASP A 122 15.14 5.60 11.24
C ASP A 122 13.90 6.49 11.43
N ILE A 123 12.77 5.92 11.86
CA ILE A 123 11.58 6.70 12.24
C ILE A 123 11.86 7.49 13.52
N GLN A 124 12.56 6.88 14.49
CA GLN A 124 12.97 7.57 15.72
C GLN A 124 13.98 8.69 15.46
N GLU A 125 14.76 8.62 14.37
CA GLU A 125 15.65 9.70 13.97
C GLU A 125 14.87 10.97 13.55
N LEU A 126 13.71 10.81 12.90
CA LEU A 126 12.86 11.96 12.57
C LEU A 126 12.41 12.69 13.83
N LYS A 127 12.03 11.95 14.87
CA LYS A 127 11.69 12.50 16.18
C LYS A 127 12.87 13.28 16.77
N ARG A 128 14.07 12.71 16.77
CA ARG A 128 15.28 13.37 17.28
C ARG A 128 15.62 14.66 16.53
N ILE A 129 15.42 14.70 15.21
CA ILE A 129 15.58 15.92 14.41
C ILE A 129 14.58 17.00 14.85
N ILE A 130 13.32 16.64 15.09
CA ILE A 130 12.30 17.60 15.57
C ILE A 130 12.65 18.12 16.96
N GLU A 131 13.03 17.25 17.89
CA GLU A 131 13.35 17.62 19.27
C GLU A 131 14.58 18.50 19.39
N SER A 132 15.60 18.24 18.57
CA SER A 132 16.84 19.04 18.53
C SER A 132 16.67 20.36 17.77
N GLY A 133 15.68 20.46 16.89
CA GLY A 133 15.52 21.61 15.99
C GLY A 133 16.62 21.74 14.94
N ASP A 134 17.44 20.69 14.77
CA ASP A 134 18.57 20.64 13.83
C ASP A 134 18.09 20.38 12.40
N PHE A 135 17.38 21.36 11.85
CA PHE A 135 16.80 21.26 10.52
C PHE A 135 17.76 21.77 9.45
N ALA A 136 17.86 21.01 8.36
CA ALA A 136 18.44 21.52 7.13
C ALA A 136 17.62 22.71 6.61
N SER A 137 18.31 23.58 5.87
CA SER A 137 17.73 24.76 5.24
C SER A 137 18.06 24.76 3.75
N GLY A 138 17.06 25.00 2.92
CA GLY A 138 17.20 25.04 1.47
C GLY A 138 15.91 25.49 0.79
N HIS A 139 15.89 25.41 -0.53
CA HIS A 139 14.73 25.77 -1.34
C HIS A 139 14.50 24.73 -2.44
N GLY A 140 13.79 23.67 -2.10
CA GLY A 140 13.35 22.65 -3.06
C GLY A 140 12.20 23.15 -3.94
N SER A 141 12.16 22.69 -5.18
CA SER A 141 11.08 22.96 -6.13
C SER A 141 9.92 21.98 -5.94
N ALA A 142 8.74 22.31 -6.50
CA ALA A 142 7.63 21.37 -6.62
C ALA A 142 7.12 21.37 -8.05
N ARG A 143 6.79 20.18 -8.57
CA ARG A 143 6.01 20.02 -9.80
C ARG A 143 4.95 18.94 -9.61
N ARG A 144 3.83 19.09 -10.30
CA ARG A 144 2.73 18.12 -10.26
C ARG A 144 2.79 17.18 -11.45
N GLU A 145 2.65 15.88 -11.22
CA GLU A 145 2.70 14.84 -12.26
C GLU A 145 1.69 13.73 -11.93
N ASP A 146 0.71 13.50 -12.81
CA ASP A 146 -0.24 12.39 -12.64
C ASP A 146 0.39 11.06 -13.05
N ILE A 147 0.50 10.13 -12.10
CA ILE A 147 1.06 8.79 -12.29
C ILE A 147 0.01 7.76 -12.72
N THR A 148 -1.28 8.07 -12.61
CA THR A 148 -2.40 7.11 -12.75
C THR A 148 -2.32 6.31 -14.03
N ARG A 149 -2.23 7.00 -15.18
CA ARG A 149 -2.19 6.32 -16.48
C ARG A 149 -0.95 5.45 -16.64
N ARG A 150 0.21 5.91 -16.15
CA ARG A 150 1.48 5.16 -16.24
C ARG A 150 1.45 3.89 -15.40
N TYR A 151 0.89 3.98 -14.20
CA TYR A 151 0.67 2.83 -13.33
C TYR A 151 -0.28 1.83 -13.99
N GLN A 152 -1.46 2.28 -14.45
CA GLN A 152 -2.44 1.41 -15.10
C GLN A 152 -1.91 0.77 -16.39
N ASP A 153 -1.20 1.51 -17.24
CA ASP A 153 -0.58 0.98 -18.46
C ASP A 153 0.52 -0.06 -18.15
N TYR A 154 1.30 0.18 -17.09
CA TYR A 154 2.27 -0.79 -16.61
C TYR A 154 1.56 -2.08 -16.18
N LEU A 155 0.58 -2.03 -15.27
CA LEU A 155 -0.11 -3.23 -14.82
C LEU A 155 -0.82 -3.96 -15.99
N PHE A 156 -1.46 -3.20 -16.89
CA PHE A 156 -2.16 -3.74 -18.05
C PHE A 156 -1.24 -4.53 -19.00
N SER A 157 0.02 -4.10 -19.14
CA SER A 157 0.99 -4.80 -20.00
C SER A 157 1.66 -6.01 -19.34
N HIS A 158 1.45 -6.22 -18.04
CA HIS A 158 2.17 -7.23 -17.25
C HIS A 158 1.31 -8.41 -16.83
N VAL A 159 0.00 -8.40 -17.05
CA VAL A 159 -0.94 -9.43 -16.61
C VAL A 159 -1.89 -9.76 -17.77
N ASP A 160 -2.29 -11.03 -17.91
CA ASP A 160 -3.31 -11.44 -18.87
C ASP A 160 -4.56 -11.95 -18.12
N ILE A 161 -5.72 -11.36 -18.39
CA ILE A 161 -6.97 -11.67 -17.69
C ILE A 161 -8.02 -12.07 -18.72
N LYS A 162 -8.72 -13.17 -18.45
CA LYS A 162 -9.80 -13.64 -19.30
C LYS A 162 -10.95 -12.62 -19.32
N GLU A 163 -11.35 -12.20 -20.51
CA GLU A 163 -12.50 -11.31 -20.67
C GLU A 163 -13.80 -11.93 -20.10
N GLY A 164 -14.67 -11.07 -19.58
CA GLY A 164 -16.01 -11.43 -19.15
C GLY A 164 -16.11 -11.96 -17.72
N LEU A 165 -15.01 -12.08 -16.97
CA LEU A 165 -15.02 -12.38 -15.54
C LEU A 165 -15.91 -11.37 -14.79
N LYS A 166 -16.80 -11.87 -13.95
CA LYS A 166 -17.70 -11.08 -13.13
C LYS A 166 -17.06 -10.84 -11.78
N VAL A 167 -16.82 -9.58 -11.44
CA VAL A 167 -16.15 -9.21 -10.19
C VAL A 167 -17.02 -8.22 -9.44
N VAL A 168 -17.23 -8.45 -8.15
CA VAL A 168 -17.74 -7.40 -7.25
C VAL A 168 -16.53 -6.71 -6.63
N LEU A 169 -16.40 -5.40 -6.85
CA LEU A 169 -15.29 -4.61 -6.32
C LEU A 169 -15.79 -3.68 -5.22
N ASP A 170 -15.29 -3.86 -4.01
CA ASP A 170 -15.54 -3.01 -2.86
C ASP A 170 -14.34 -2.09 -2.59
N GLY A 171 -14.55 -0.79 -2.79
CA GLY A 171 -13.55 0.23 -2.48
C GLY A 171 -13.60 0.76 -1.05
N GLY A 172 -14.64 0.45 -0.26
CA GLY A 172 -14.84 0.95 1.10
C GLY A 172 -14.77 2.47 1.24
N ASN A 173 -15.03 3.22 0.16
CA ASN A 173 -14.80 4.67 0.03
C ASN A 173 -13.33 5.13 0.20
N GLY A 174 -12.39 4.19 0.26
CA GLY A 174 -10.97 4.45 0.12
C GLY A 174 -10.59 4.81 -1.32
N VAL A 175 -9.29 4.92 -1.57
CA VAL A 175 -8.78 5.29 -2.90
C VAL A 175 -8.70 4.12 -3.88
N GLY A 176 -8.68 2.87 -3.38
CA GLY A 176 -8.43 1.68 -4.20
C GLY A 176 -9.45 1.45 -5.30
N GLY A 177 -10.75 1.56 -4.97
CA GLY A 177 -11.85 1.37 -5.92
C GLY A 177 -11.75 2.31 -7.12
N PHE A 178 -11.47 3.59 -6.85
CA PHE A 178 -11.32 4.64 -7.87
C PHE A 178 -10.24 4.31 -8.92
N PHE A 179 -9.11 3.74 -8.50
CA PHE A 179 -8.00 3.42 -9.40
C PHE A 179 -8.11 2.04 -10.05
N ALA A 180 -8.68 1.05 -9.34
CA ALA A 180 -8.81 -0.32 -9.83
C ALA A 180 -9.99 -0.51 -10.80
N LEU A 181 -11.10 0.19 -10.59
CA LEU A 181 -12.32 0.00 -11.38
C LEU A 181 -12.11 0.26 -12.89
N PRO A 182 -11.48 1.36 -13.34
CA PRO A 182 -11.21 1.58 -14.76
C PRO A 182 -10.27 0.52 -15.34
N LEU A 183 -9.32 0.03 -14.54
CA LEU A 183 -8.35 -0.97 -14.96
C LEU A 183 -9.01 -2.34 -15.15
N LEU A 184 -9.83 -2.79 -14.21
CA LEU A 184 -10.59 -4.05 -14.33
C LEU A 184 -11.53 -4.02 -15.53
N ARG A 185 -12.23 -2.90 -15.77
CA ARG A 185 -13.07 -2.72 -16.97
C ARG A 185 -12.24 -2.77 -18.25
N ARG A 186 -11.03 -2.20 -18.24
CA ARG A 186 -10.09 -2.25 -19.38
C ARG A 186 -9.63 -3.67 -19.70
N PHE A 187 -9.48 -4.54 -18.70
CA PHE A 187 -9.23 -5.98 -18.89
C PHE A 187 -10.46 -6.78 -19.37
N GLY A 188 -11.61 -6.12 -19.58
CA GLY A 188 -12.83 -6.79 -20.03
C GLY A 188 -13.63 -7.46 -18.91
N CYS A 189 -13.32 -7.19 -17.64
CA CYS A 189 -14.12 -7.69 -16.52
C CYS A 189 -15.48 -6.98 -16.46
N ARG A 190 -16.52 -7.72 -16.08
CA ARG A 190 -17.85 -7.21 -15.75
C ARG A 190 -17.89 -6.87 -14.26
N VAL A 191 -17.68 -5.60 -13.95
CA VAL A 191 -17.51 -5.16 -12.56
C VAL A 191 -18.81 -4.60 -11.99
N THR A 192 -19.28 -5.18 -10.88
CA THR A 192 -20.27 -4.58 -9.98
C THR A 192 -19.50 -3.77 -8.94
N GLU A 193 -19.67 -2.46 -8.94
CA GLU A 193 -18.97 -1.56 -8.02
C GLU A 193 -19.73 -1.41 -6.70
N LEU A 194 -18.98 -1.41 -5.60
CA LEU A 194 -19.43 -1.14 -4.25
C LEU A 194 -18.47 -0.09 -3.68
N TYR A 195 -19.01 1.05 -3.26
CA TYR A 195 -18.27 2.11 -2.56
C TYR A 195 -16.93 2.53 -3.20
N CYS A 196 -16.87 2.59 -4.54
CA CYS A 196 -15.63 2.88 -5.28
C CYS A 196 -15.31 4.39 -5.40
N ASP A 197 -16.27 5.27 -5.11
CA ASP A 197 -16.04 6.71 -5.05
C ASP A 197 -15.34 7.09 -3.74
N PRO A 198 -14.18 7.78 -3.81
CA PRO A 198 -13.45 8.16 -2.61
C PRO A 198 -14.23 9.15 -1.74
N ASP A 199 -14.42 8.82 -0.47
CA ASP A 199 -15.04 9.68 0.53
C ASP A 199 -14.38 9.42 1.89
N GLY A 200 -13.53 10.35 2.32
CA GLY A 200 -12.77 10.27 3.57
C GLY A 200 -13.61 10.26 4.86
N ARG A 201 -14.94 10.36 4.77
CA ARG A 201 -15.87 10.12 5.89
C ARG A 201 -16.12 8.64 6.13
N PHE A 202 -15.85 7.78 5.15
CA PHE A 202 -16.15 6.34 5.13
C PHE A 202 -17.60 6.03 5.57
N PRO A 203 -18.62 6.54 4.83
CA PRO A 203 -20.01 6.58 5.30
C PRO A 203 -20.74 5.23 5.31
N ASN A 204 -20.16 4.17 4.73
CA ASN A 204 -20.82 2.87 4.57
C ASN A 204 -20.30 1.83 5.57
N HIS A 205 -19.03 1.45 5.44
CA HIS A 205 -18.27 0.67 6.43
C HIS A 205 -16.82 1.16 6.44
N PHE A 206 -16.03 0.77 7.45
CA PHE A 206 -14.61 1.10 7.43
C PHE A 206 -13.89 0.27 6.35
N PRO A 207 -12.93 0.86 5.62
CA PRO A 207 -12.16 0.15 4.61
C PRO A 207 -11.06 -0.70 5.30
N ASP A 208 -11.50 -1.76 5.98
CA ASP A 208 -10.66 -2.80 6.56
C ASP A 208 -11.21 -4.17 6.17
N PRO A 209 -10.64 -4.81 5.13
CA PRO A 209 -11.12 -6.09 4.64
C PRO A 209 -10.76 -7.28 5.57
N THR A 210 -10.02 -7.04 6.66
CA THR A 210 -9.70 -8.09 7.65
C THR A 210 -10.81 -8.29 8.68
N ILE A 211 -11.78 -7.38 8.73
CA ILE A 211 -12.93 -7.42 9.63
C ILE A 211 -14.15 -7.99 8.88
N PRO A 212 -14.63 -9.20 9.22
CA PRO A 212 -15.72 -9.86 8.50
C PRO A 212 -17.00 -9.03 8.36
N GLU A 213 -17.30 -8.20 9.35
CA GLU A 213 -18.49 -7.32 9.38
C GLU A 213 -18.48 -6.33 8.21
N ASN A 214 -17.29 -5.86 7.80
CA ASN A 214 -17.13 -4.95 6.67
C ASN A 214 -17.37 -5.65 5.32
N LEU A 215 -17.34 -6.99 5.26
CA LEU A 215 -17.46 -7.77 4.02
C LEU A 215 -18.89 -8.24 3.75
N GLY A 216 -19.85 -7.97 4.65
CA GLY A 216 -21.20 -8.55 4.57
C GLY A 216 -21.93 -8.22 3.27
N GLU A 217 -21.84 -6.97 2.81
CA GLU A 217 -22.48 -6.57 1.56
C GLU A 217 -21.76 -7.11 0.31
N LEU A 218 -20.42 -7.14 0.33
CA LEU A 218 -19.63 -7.77 -0.72
C LEU A 218 -20.02 -9.25 -0.88
N ILE A 219 -20.08 -10.01 0.21
CA ILE A 219 -20.49 -11.43 0.22
C ILE A 219 -21.90 -11.59 -0.36
N ARG A 220 -22.84 -10.73 0.04
CA ARG A 220 -24.21 -10.75 -0.47
C ARG A 220 -24.24 -10.51 -1.99
N LEU A 221 -23.57 -9.46 -2.46
CA LEU A 221 -23.55 -9.11 -3.88
C LEU A 221 -22.85 -10.17 -4.75
N VAL A 222 -21.78 -10.81 -4.25
CA VAL A 222 -21.13 -11.92 -4.96
C VAL A 222 -22.14 -13.04 -5.23
N ARG A 223 -22.92 -13.43 -4.21
CA ARG A 223 -23.96 -14.47 -4.34
C ARG A 223 -25.11 -14.04 -5.24
N ASP A 224 -25.65 -12.84 -5.04
CA ASP A 224 -26.82 -12.33 -5.77
C ASP A 224 -26.51 -12.14 -7.26
N THR A 225 -25.32 -11.67 -7.60
CA THR A 225 -24.89 -11.42 -8.98
C THR A 225 -24.24 -12.64 -9.64
N LYS A 226 -24.02 -13.72 -8.88
CA LYS A 226 -23.24 -14.90 -9.30
C LYS A 226 -21.89 -14.46 -9.89
N ALA A 227 -21.19 -13.62 -9.13
CA ALA A 227 -19.86 -13.16 -9.49
C ALA A 227 -18.83 -14.29 -9.31
N ASP A 228 -17.78 -14.26 -10.10
CA ASP A 228 -16.68 -15.23 -10.05
C ASP A 228 -15.76 -14.95 -8.85
N ALA A 229 -15.66 -13.68 -8.43
CA ALA A 229 -14.96 -13.27 -7.21
C ALA A 229 -15.50 -11.94 -6.66
N GLY A 230 -15.37 -11.75 -5.35
CA GLY A 230 -15.45 -10.46 -4.68
C GLY A 230 -14.06 -10.00 -4.26
N ILE A 231 -13.78 -8.71 -4.40
CA ILE A 231 -12.50 -8.09 -4.05
C ILE A 231 -12.80 -6.86 -3.20
N ALA A 232 -12.16 -6.74 -2.04
CA ALA A 232 -12.20 -5.57 -1.18
C ALA A 232 -10.79 -4.99 -1.00
N TYR A 233 -10.71 -3.66 -0.86
CA TYR A 233 -9.46 -2.99 -0.49
C TYR A 233 -9.58 -2.31 0.87
N ASP A 234 -8.42 -2.11 1.50
CA ASP A 234 -8.32 -1.17 2.60
C ASP A 234 -8.21 0.29 2.11
N GLY A 235 -8.21 1.24 3.06
CA GLY A 235 -8.37 2.66 2.76
C GLY A 235 -7.36 3.25 1.77
N ASP A 236 -6.13 2.73 1.76
CA ASP A 236 -5.04 3.14 0.86
C ASP A 236 -4.56 2.07 -0.13
N ALA A 237 -5.29 0.94 -0.19
CA ALA A 237 -5.18 -0.13 -1.17
C ALA A 237 -3.81 -0.82 -1.27
N ASP A 238 -3.14 -0.99 -0.13
CA ASP A 238 -2.01 -1.92 -0.02
C ASP A 238 -2.40 -3.26 0.61
N ARG A 239 -3.66 -3.43 1.03
CA ARG A 239 -4.24 -4.72 1.44
C ARG A 239 -5.47 -5.12 0.64
N ILE A 240 -5.56 -6.42 0.36
CA ILE A 240 -6.66 -7.06 -0.37
C ILE A 240 -7.45 -8.00 0.56
N GLY A 241 -8.77 -7.96 0.45
CA GLY A 241 -9.69 -9.03 0.88
C GLY A 241 -10.33 -9.70 -0.32
N VAL A 242 -10.58 -11.01 -0.23
CA VAL A 242 -11.14 -11.78 -1.34
C VAL A 242 -12.28 -12.66 -0.86
N ILE A 243 -13.36 -12.65 -1.64
CA ILE A 243 -14.54 -13.50 -1.45
C ILE A 243 -14.64 -14.44 -2.65
N THR A 244 -14.76 -15.74 -2.38
CA THR A 244 -15.02 -16.76 -3.41
C THR A 244 -16.41 -16.61 -4.04
N ASP A 245 -16.63 -17.26 -5.18
CA ASP A 245 -17.96 -17.40 -5.82
C ASP A 245 -19.05 -17.96 -4.90
N ARG A 246 -18.67 -18.70 -3.84
CA ARG A 246 -19.59 -19.23 -2.82
C ARG A 246 -19.87 -18.27 -1.67
N GLY A 247 -19.18 -17.14 -1.61
CA GLY A 247 -19.27 -16.18 -0.53
C GLY A 247 -18.40 -16.52 0.69
N ASP A 248 -17.43 -17.43 0.53
CA ASP A 248 -16.42 -17.73 1.56
C ASP A 248 -15.28 -16.71 1.49
N VAL A 249 -14.78 -16.24 2.63
CA VAL A 249 -13.59 -15.37 2.71
C VAL A 249 -12.34 -16.21 2.43
N LEU A 250 -11.45 -15.72 1.56
CA LEU A 250 -10.09 -16.22 1.41
C LEU A 250 -9.13 -15.31 2.20
N TRP A 251 -8.52 -15.87 3.24
CA TRP A 251 -7.61 -15.12 4.09
C TRP A 251 -6.25 -14.89 3.42
N GLY A 252 -5.47 -13.93 3.92
CA GLY A 252 -4.21 -13.52 3.30
C GLY A 252 -3.19 -14.66 3.11
N ASP A 253 -3.14 -15.62 4.04
CA ASP A 253 -2.28 -16.80 3.92
C ASP A 253 -2.80 -17.83 2.89
N GLU A 254 -4.11 -17.97 2.73
CA GLU A 254 -4.72 -18.79 1.67
C GLU A 254 -4.51 -18.19 0.27
N LEU A 255 -4.62 -16.86 0.15
CA LEU A 255 -4.27 -16.13 -1.08
C LEU A 255 -2.79 -16.29 -1.40
N LEU A 256 -1.92 -16.12 -0.40
CA LEU A 256 -0.48 -16.30 -0.55
C LEU A 256 -0.13 -17.72 -1.02
N LEU A 257 -0.83 -18.74 -0.50
CA LEU A 257 -0.69 -20.13 -0.93
C LEU A 257 -1.06 -20.30 -2.41
N LEU A 258 -2.19 -19.72 -2.85
CA LEU A 258 -2.62 -19.76 -4.25
C LEU A 258 -1.56 -19.15 -5.18
N PHE A 259 -1.08 -17.95 -4.84
CA PHE A 259 -0.04 -17.26 -5.61
C PHE A 259 1.28 -18.01 -5.62
N ALA A 260 1.70 -18.57 -4.48
CA ALA A 260 2.93 -19.34 -4.37
C ALA A 260 2.91 -20.55 -5.30
N ARG A 261 1.81 -21.32 -5.32
CA ARG A 261 1.64 -22.46 -6.24
C ARG A 261 1.79 -22.04 -7.70
N TYR A 262 1.20 -20.92 -8.10
CA TYR A 262 1.30 -20.42 -9.47
C TYR A 262 2.73 -20.05 -9.84
N ILE A 263 3.44 -19.31 -8.98
CA ILE A 263 4.80 -18.85 -9.22
C ILE A 263 5.79 -20.02 -9.24
N LEU A 264 5.64 -20.98 -8.32
CA LEU A 264 6.55 -22.12 -8.18
C LEU A 264 6.51 -23.08 -9.38
N LYS A 265 5.40 -23.15 -10.13
CA LYS A 265 5.33 -23.91 -11.39
C LYS A 265 6.40 -23.49 -12.40
N ARG A 266 6.78 -22.20 -12.40
CA ARG A 266 7.79 -21.64 -13.31
C ARG A 266 9.13 -21.35 -12.61
N ASN A 267 9.13 -21.28 -11.29
CA ASN A 267 10.29 -20.90 -10.47
C ASN A 267 10.52 -21.92 -9.33
N PRO A 268 10.86 -23.18 -9.63
CA PRO A 268 11.18 -24.15 -8.59
C PRO A 268 12.37 -23.67 -7.74
N GLY A 269 12.27 -23.85 -6.43
CA GLY A 269 13.25 -23.42 -5.43
C GLY A 269 13.09 -21.96 -4.98
N ALA A 270 12.15 -21.20 -5.54
CA ALA A 270 11.95 -19.80 -5.17
C ALA A 270 11.59 -19.65 -3.68
N ALA A 271 12.13 -18.60 -3.06
CA ALA A 271 11.78 -18.20 -1.72
C ALA A 271 10.40 -17.53 -1.68
N ILE A 272 9.58 -17.99 -0.74
CA ILE A 272 8.25 -17.45 -0.46
C ILE A 272 8.19 -17.13 1.04
N ILE A 273 7.89 -15.89 1.39
CA ILE A 273 7.86 -15.41 2.78
C ILE A 273 6.42 -15.29 3.27
N GLY A 274 6.13 -15.84 4.45
CA GLY A 274 4.90 -15.58 5.20
C GLY A 274 5.24 -14.99 6.57
N GLU A 275 4.33 -14.20 7.15
CA GLU A 275 4.50 -13.74 8.53
C GLU A 275 4.15 -14.85 9.56
N VAL A 276 4.55 -14.65 10.80
CA VAL A 276 4.27 -15.58 11.93
C VAL A 276 2.79 -15.88 12.20
N LYS A 277 1.85 -15.07 11.69
CA LYS A 277 0.40 -15.31 11.81
C LYS A 277 -0.18 -16.24 10.75
N CYS A 278 0.55 -16.50 9.65
CA CYS A 278 0.09 -17.40 8.61
C CYS A 278 0.04 -18.85 9.12
N SER A 279 -0.93 -19.63 8.63
CA SER A 279 -1.08 -21.03 9.00
C SER A 279 0.14 -21.89 8.62
N GLN A 280 0.44 -22.92 9.41
CA GLN A 280 1.45 -23.93 9.07
C GLN A 280 1.20 -24.57 7.69
N LYS A 281 -0.08 -24.66 7.29
CA LYS A 281 -0.52 -25.16 5.98
C LYS A 281 0.14 -24.42 4.81
N LEU A 282 0.36 -23.12 4.94
CA LEU A 282 1.05 -22.31 3.92
C LEU A 282 2.49 -22.84 3.70
N TYR A 283 3.25 -22.97 4.77
CA TYR A 283 4.67 -23.34 4.70
C TYR A 283 4.85 -24.78 4.19
N ASP A 284 4.00 -25.70 4.66
CA ASP A 284 4.01 -27.09 4.20
C ASP A 284 3.65 -27.18 2.70
N ASP A 285 2.68 -26.38 2.25
CA ASP A 285 2.28 -26.37 0.84
C ASP A 285 3.35 -25.79 -0.07
N ILE A 286 4.03 -24.72 0.35
CA ILE A 286 5.18 -24.16 -0.37
C ILE A 286 6.27 -25.23 -0.53
N ALA A 287 6.65 -25.90 0.56
CA ALA A 287 7.67 -26.96 0.51
C ALA A 287 7.26 -28.11 -0.42
N LYS A 288 5.99 -28.55 -0.35
CA LYS A 288 5.42 -29.59 -1.21
C LYS A 288 5.43 -29.22 -2.70
N ASN A 289 5.35 -27.93 -3.03
CA ASN A 289 5.39 -27.43 -4.41
C ASN A 289 6.81 -26.96 -4.82
N ASN A 290 7.85 -27.54 -4.22
CA ASN A 290 9.26 -27.26 -4.50
C ASN A 290 9.68 -25.79 -4.23
N GLY A 291 9.01 -25.10 -3.32
CA GLY A 291 9.41 -23.77 -2.86
C GLY A 291 10.26 -23.80 -1.60
N ARG A 292 10.88 -22.66 -1.28
CA ARG A 292 11.61 -22.44 -0.03
C ARG A 292 10.76 -21.56 0.91
N PRO A 293 10.01 -22.16 1.86
CA PRO A 293 9.20 -21.40 2.80
C PRO A 293 10.08 -20.66 3.81
N ILE A 294 9.75 -19.40 4.10
CA ILE A 294 10.42 -18.58 5.11
C ILE A 294 9.35 -17.93 5.98
N MET A 295 9.35 -18.25 7.27
CA MET A 295 8.55 -17.52 8.27
C MET A 295 9.32 -16.29 8.73
N TRP A 296 8.65 -15.13 8.81
CA TRP A 296 9.26 -13.88 9.24
C TRP A 296 8.37 -13.03 10.14
N LYS A 297 8.95 -11.97 10.71
CA LYS A 297 8.24 -11.01 11.58
C LYS A 297 7.12 -10.30 10.81
N ALA A 298 6.02 -10.03 11.50
CA ALA A 298 4.92 -9.19 11.03
C ALA A 298 5.36 -7.74 10.81
N GLY A 299 4.85 -7.09 9.76
CA GLY A 299 5.10 -5.70 9.42
C GLY A 299 5.59 -5.53 7.98
N HIS A 300 4.80 -4.82 7.17
CA HIS A 300 5.04 -4.62 5.74
C HIS A 300 6.46 -4.10 5.40
N SER A 301 7.03 -3.18 6.19
CA SER A 301 8.42 -2.70 6.00
C SER A 301 9.46 -3.79 6.26
N LEU A 302 9.28 -4.63 7.29
CA LEU A 302 10.20 -5.74 7.61
C LEU A 302 10.16 -6.84 6.55
N ILE A 303 8.96 -7.13 6.03
CA ILE A 303 8.77 -8.10 4.94
C ILE A 303 9.50 -7.65 3.68
N LYS A 304 9.35 -6.37 3.28
CA LYS A 304 10.09 -5.81 2.13
C LYS A 304 11.61 -5.93 2.29
N GLY A 305 12.13 -5.66 3.49
CA GLY A 305 13.54 -5.87 3.81
C GLY A 305 13.97 -7.33 3.63
N LYS A 306 13.20 -8.28 4.20
CA LYS A 306 13.50 -9.71 4.12
C LYS A 306 13.40 -10.27 2.71
N MET A 307 12.46 -9.79 1.89
CA MET A 307 12.36 -10.19 0.49
C MET A 307 13.64 -9.92 -0.28
N LYS A 308 14.31 -8.79 -0.01
CA LYS A 308 15.57 -8.44 -0.68
C LYS A 308 16.73 -9.31 -0.21
N GLU A 309 16.83 -9.52 1.10
CA GLU A 309 17.84 -10.39 1.70
C GLU A 309 17.77 -11.81 1.11
N GLU A 310 16.55 -12.34 0.98
CA GLU A 310 16.30 -13.71 0.56
C GLU A 310 16.09 -13.88 -0.94
N LYS A 311 16.07 -12.75 -1.68
CA LYS A 311 15.65 -12.69 -3.09
C LYS A 311 14.33 -13.42 -3.32
N ALA A 312 13.39 -13.25 -2.40
CA ALA A 312 12.08 -13.89 -2.44
C ALA A 312 11.27 -13.34 -3.61
N LEU A 313 10.54 -14.22 -4.30
CA LEU A 313 9.69 -13.84 -5.43
C LEU A 313 8.29 -13.39 -4.98
N LEU A 314 7.88 -13.81 -3.78
CA LEU A 314 6.59 -13.53 -3.20
C LEU A 314 6.71 -13.44 -1.69
N ALA A 315 6.00 -12.50 -1.10
CA ALA A 315 5.73 -12.51 0.32
C ALA A 315 4.28 -12.14 0.60
N GLY A 316 3.80 -12.41 1.81
CA GLY A 316 2.51 -11.91 2.24
C GLY A 316 2.29 -12.00 3.74
N GLU A 317 1.28 -11.25 4.19
CA GLU A 317 0.83 -11.17 5.57
C GLU A 317 -0.63 -11.63 5.67
N MET A 318 -1.04 -12.14 6.84
CA MET A 318 -2.43 -12.57 7.04
C MET A 318 -3.40 -11.38 6.88
N SER A 319 -2.93 -10.17 7.18
CA SER A 319 -3.64 -8.91 7.00
C SER A 319 -3.94 -8.54 5.54
N GLY A 320 -3.42 -9.26 4.55
CA GLY A 320 -3.70 -9.02 3.14
C GLY A 320 -2.69 -8.14 2.41
N HIS A 321 -1.57 -7.76 3.03
CA HIS A 321 -0.43 -7.22 2.27
C HIS A 321 0.20 -8.37 1.47
N ILE A 322 0.21 -8.25 0.14
CA ILE A 322 0.82 -9.24 -0.75
C ILE A 322 1.87 -8.55 -1.61
N PHE A 323 3.09 -9.09 -1.60
CA PHE A 323 4.28 -8.47 -2.19
C PHE A 323 4.79 -9.35 -3.33
N PHE A 324 4.63 -8.91 -4.57
CA PHE A 324 5.13 -9.62 -5.74
C PHE A 324 6.47 -9.05 -6.19
N ALA A 325 7.52 -9.86 -6.18
CA ALA A 325 8.76 -9.59 -6.94
C ALA A 325 8.80 -10.39 -8.25
N ASP A 326 8.01 -11.47 -8.35
CA ASP A 326 7.69 -12.12 -9.62
C ASP A 326 6.94 -11.14 -10.54
N ARG A 327 7.58 -10.75 -11.66
CA ARG A 327 7.05 -9.82 -12.67
C ARG A 327 6.71 -8.41 -12.14
N TYR A 328 7.16 -8.07 -10.94
CA TYR A 328 6.85 -6.81 -10.27
C TYR A 328 7.97 -6.34 -9.32
N TYR A 329 7.73 -5.30 -8.53
CA TYR A 329 8.79 -4.55 -7.85
C TYR A 329 9.04 -4.94 -6.38
N GLY A 330 8.28 -5.88 -5.82
CA GLY A 330 8.45 -6.40 -4.46
C GLY A 330 7.84 -5.53 -3.35
N PHE A 331 7.04 -4.52 -3.69
CA PHE A 331 6.22 -3.80 -2.71
C PHE A 331 4.79 -4.37 -2.67
N ASP A 332 4.11 -4.10 -1.57
CA ASP A 332 2.72 -4.43 -1.32
C ASP A 332 1.79 -3.62 -2.22
N ASP A 333 0.94 -4.31 -2.97
CA ASP A 333 0.01 -3.70 -3.94
C ASP A 333 -1.24 -4.57 -4.08
N ALA A 334 -2.33 -4.13 -3.45
CA ALA A 334 -3.59 -4.86 -3.48
C ALA A 334 -4.21 -4.87 -4.88
N ILE A 335 -4.06 -3.77 -5.63
CA ILE A 335 -4.60 -3.66 -6.99
C ILE A 335 -3.87 -4.66 -7.90
N TYR A 336 -2.54 -4.74 -7.82
CA TYR A 336 -1.79 -5.75 -8.57
C TYR A 336 -2.11 -7.17 -8.11
N ALA A 337 -2.27 -7.41 -6.80
CA ALA A 337 -2.68 -8.70 -6.27
C ALA A 337 -4.05 -9.14 -6.82
N SER A 338 -5.00 -8.21 -6.98
CA SER A 338 -6.29 -8.48 -7.62
C SER A 338 -6.15 -8.90 -9.08
N LEU A 339 -5.27 -8.25 -9.84
CA LEU A 339 -5.04 -8.65 -11.24
C LEU A 339 -4.38 -10.03 -11.32
N ARG A 340 -3.40 -10.29 -10.46
CA ARG A 340 -2.76 -11.61 -10.36
C ARG A 340 -3.72 -12.70 -9.92
N LEU A 341 -4.70 -12.40 -9.07
CA LEU A 341 -5.76 -13.33 -8.72
C LEU A 341 -6.62 -13.68 -9.93
N LEU A 342 -7.04 -12.67 -10.69
CA LEU A 342 -7.93 -12.85 -11.86
C LEU A 342 -7.21 -13.47 -13.07
N GLU A 343 -5.88 -13.43 -13.12
CA GLU A 343 -5.05 -14.13 -14.11
C GLU A 343 -4.98 -15.65 -13.87
N ILE A 344 -5.18 -16.12 -12.64
CA ILE A 344 -4.98 -17.53 -12.21
C ILE A 344 -6.25 -18.36 -12.40
#